data_AF-A0A415YIE3-F1
#
_entry.id   AF-A0A415YIE3-F1
#
_cell.length_a   1.000
_cell.length_b   1.000
_cell.length_c   1.000
_cell.angle_alpha   90.00
_cell.angle_beta   90.00
_cell.angle_gamma   90.00
#
_symmetry.space_group_name_H-M   'P 1'
#
loop_
_entity.id
_entity.type
_entity.pdbx_description
1 polymer ?
#
loop_
_entity_poly.entity_id
_entity_poly.type
_entity_poly.pdbx_seq_one_letter_code
_entity_poly.pdbx_strand_id
1 'polypeptide(L)'
;MTVLRKHVNILNGFNKVKQQTEDTSEGNMKHLKLGKIQWIALLVVSAMFVNLCSHMVLAAARDGNDPAQGTTAEATTASEATTEATTASEATTETTTEQHEETQSMGEYKAFWFSFYDYDSYRAKYKKRTAANFRTYFTGVVKKGKSLGMNRVIVQVRPFGDAIYKSKYFPWSKYISGKQGRNPGFDPLKIMVEVAHDNDMKIEAWVNPYRVTTGSTNYKKLAKNNQARKWHAKKSTRRNVLSYGGSLYYNPSKKAVRTLITNGVKEIVQNYDVDGIHMDDYFYPSFTKRNVKKAFDAKEYNKSSYKKKKKSIYTYRRAQVNTLVKQMKKTVKSVDPNVSYGISPAGNIDNLTSKYSYYVDIYKWLNSTEYVDYICPQVYWGFKHPTAKFNKVTDRWIKAAKSKKVKLYIGIAVYRAGHNVGQNRAERKEWKSDTKVLKKQVQYARKNHVDGFAFFDYQDLKSKTSAEAVNQLKTVLK
;
A
#
# COMPACT_ATOMS: atom_id res chain seq x y z
N MET A 1 47.55 21.11 -16.00
CA MET A 1 46.83 22.13 -16.81
C MET A 1 45.87 21.54 -17.88
N THR A 2 45.32 20.34 -17.67
CA THR A 2 44.49 19.64 -18.70
C THR A 2 43.09 19.24 -18.20
N VAL A 3 42.67 19.74 -17.04
CA VAL A 3 41.35 19.44 -16.44
C VAL A 3 40.43 20.68 -16.36
N LEU A 4 40.97 21.90 -16.49
CA LEU A 4 40.16 23.13 -16.57
C LEU A 4 39.57 23.43 -17.97
N ARG A 5 40.14 22.88 -19.06
CA ARG A 5 39.61 23.09 -20.43
C ARG A 5 38.39 22.23 -20.78
N LYS A 6 38.04 21.21 -19.98
CA LYS A 6 36.87 20.35 -20.24
C LYS A 6 35.56 20.85 -19.61
N HIS A 7 35.62 21.77 -18.65
CA HIS A 7 34.41 22.32 -18.01
C HIS A 7 33.85 23.58 -18.72
N VAL A 8 34.67 24.30 -19.49
CA VAL A 8 34.22 25.49 -20.25
C VAL A 8 33.43 25.13 -21.52
N ASN A 9 33.74 23.99 -22.16
CA ASN A 9 33.03 23.54 -23.37
C ASN A 9 31.63 22.95 -23.12
N ILE A 10 31.31 22.56 -21.89
CA ILE A 10 29.97 22.02 -21.54
C ILE A 10 28.98 23.16 -21.24
N LEU A 11 29.44 24.27 -20.65
CA LEU A 11 28.61 25.46 -20.40
C LEU A 11 28.26 26.23 -21.70
N ASN A 12 29.17 26.29 -22.68
CA ASN A 12 28.89 26.94 -23.97
C ASN A 12 27.93 26.13 -24.86
N GLY A 13 27.84 24.80 -24.67
CA GLY A 13 26.88 23.96 -25.37
C GLY A 13 25.43 24.14 -24.87
N PHE A 14 25.24 24.49 -23.60
CA PHE A 14 23.91 24.67 -23.00
C PHE A 14 23.24 26.00 -23.41
N ASN A 15 24.02 27.07 -23.59
CA ASN A 15 23.47 28.36 -24.03
C ASN A 15 23.08 28.37 -25.52
N LYS A 16 23.74 27.57 -26.36
CA LYS A 16 23.43 27.49 -27.80
C LYS A 16 22.12 26.74 -28.12
N VAL A 17 21.72 25.81 -27.24
CA VAL A 17 20.43 25.09 -27.36
C VAL A 17 19.26 25.93 -26.87
N LYS A 18 19.48 26.84 -25.91
CA LYS A 18 18.44 27.72 -25.38
C LYS A 18 18.04 28.81 -26.38
N GLN A 19 19.01 29.35 -27.12
CA GLN A 19 18.79 30.40 -28.13
C GLN A 19 18.09 29.89 -29.40
N GLN A 20 18.31 28.62 -29.80
CA GLN A 20 17.61 28.01 -30.95
C GLN A 20 16.13 27.66 -30.68
N THR A 21 15.72 27.54 -29.42
CA THR A 21 14.32 27.29 -29.04
C THR A 21 13.49 28.56 -28.84
N GLU A 22 14.11 29.73 -28.72
CA GLU A 22 13.42 31.02 -28.61
C GLU A 22 13.17 31.69 -29.98
N ASP A 23 13.99 31.40 -30.99
CA ASP A 23 13.85 31.95 -32.37
C ASP A 23 12.79 31.25 -33.26
N THR A 24 12.08 30.24 -32.76
CA THR A 24 11.03 29.52 -33.53
C THR A 24 9.59 29.83 -33.12
N SER A 25 9.37 30.84 -32.27
CA SER A 25 8.01 31.28 -31.88
C SER A 25 7.62 32.72 -32.23
N GLU A 26 8.47 33.50 -32.91
CA GLU A 26 8.12 34.84 -33.38
C GLU A 26 8.14 34.91 -34.91
N GLY A 27 7.12 34.35 -35.53
CA GLY A 27 6.93 34.47 -36.97
C GLY A 27 5.57 33.93 -37.40
N ASN A 28 4.66 34.84 -37.75
CA ASN A 28 3.30 34.63 -38.25
C ASN A 28 2.25 34.19 -37.21
N MET A 29 1.48 35.16 -36.70
CA MET A 29 0.03 35.20 -36.93
C MET A 29 -0.51 36.61 -36.64
N LYS A 30 -0.70 37.40 -37.71
CA LYS A 30 -1.57 38.57 -37.72
C LYS A 30 -3.02 38.11 -37.90
N HIS A 31 -3.93 38.74 -37.13
CA HIS A 31 -5.40 38.74 -37.24
C HIS A 31 -6.17 37.43 -36.99
N LEU A 32 -6.86 37.34 -35.83
CA LEU A 32 -8.34 37.42 -35.75
C LEU A 32 -8.88 37.26 -34.31
N LYS A 33 -9.45 38.37 -33.83
CA LYS A 33 -10.56 38.61 -32.88
C LYS A 33 -10.76 37.70 -31.64
N LEU A 34 -10.85 38.41 -30.51
CA LEU A 34 -11.29 37.97 -29.18
C LEU A 34 -12.55 37.09 -29.21
N GLY A 35 -12.48 35.96 -28.51
CA GLY A 35 -13.63 35.16 -28.13
C GLY A 35 -13.30 34.07 -27.11
N LYS A 36 -13.68 34.32 -25.85
CA LYS A 36 -13.87 33.37 -24.72
C LYS A 36 -12.68 33.06 -23.80
N ILE A 37 -12.88 33.54 -22.57
CA ILE A 37 -12.27 33.19 -21.29
C ILE A 37 -12.45 31.69 -20.98
N GLN A 38 -11.43 31.11 -20.31
CA GLN A 38 -11.38 29.83 -19.56
C GLN A 38 -11.35 28.50 -20.34
N TRP A 39 -10.50 27.58 -19.82
CA TRP A 39 -10.48 26.10 -19.94
C TRP A 39 -9.25 25.42 -20.57
N ILE A 40 -8.01 25.67 -20.08
CA ILE A 40 -6.94 24.64 -20.05
C ILE A 40 -6.12 24.77 -18.75
N ALA A 41 -6.76 24.52 -17.61
CA ALA A 41 -6.10 24.10 -16.36
C ALA A 41 -6.16 22.56 -16.20
N LEU A 42 -6.31 21.83 -17.31
CA LEU A 42 -6.75 20.43 -17.34
C LEU A 42 -5.82 19.53 -18.15
N LEU A 43 -4.53 19.86 -18.16
CA LEU A 43 -3.48 18.84 -18.20
C LEU A 43 -3.04 18.59 -16.76
N VAL A 44 -3.93 17.88 -16.08
CA VAL A 44 -3.65 16.99 -14.96
C VAL A 44 -2.18 16.58 -14.98
N VAL A 45 -1.38 17.21 -14.13
CA VAL A 45 -0.57 16.54 -13.11
C VAL A 45 0.06 15.24 -13.65
N SER A 46 0.68 15.34 -14.81
CA SER A 46 1.57 14.33 -15.34
C SER A 46 2.84 14.45 -14.51
N ALA A 47 3.14 13.40 -13.73
CA ALA A 47 4.33 13.33 -12.91
C ALA A 47 4.35 14.26 -11.68
N MET A 48 3.43 14.04 -10.73
CA MET A 48 3.82 14.20 -9.32
C MET A 48 5.00 13.24 -9.06
N PHE A 49 6.19 13.80 -9.18
CA PHE A 49 7.48 13.30 -8.72
C PHE A 49 7.88 11.91 -9.21
N VAL A 50 8.28 11.84 -10.48
CA VAL A 50 9.45 11.03 -10.83
C VAL A 50 10.66 11.71 -10.17
N ASN A 51 11.39 10.97 -9.33
CA ASN A 51 12.75 11.26 -8.88
C ASN A 51 13.02 12.69 -8.36
N LEU A 52 13.02 12.87 -7.03
CA LEU A 52 14.06 13.73 -6.48
C LEU A 52 15.38 12.95 -6.59
N CYS A 53 16.20 13.39 -7.53
CA CYS A 53 17.56 12.95 -7.74
C CYS A 53 18.43 13.20 -6.50
N SER A 54 19.18 12.16 -6.14
CA SER A 54 20.62 12.18 -5.84
C SER A 54 21.17 13.31 -4.99
N HIS A 55 21.59 12.96 -3.76
CA HIS A 55 22.83 13.53 -3.21
C HIS A 55 23.88 12.43 -2.99
N MET A 56 25.06 12.76 -3.52
CA MET A 56 26.33 12.06 -3.67
C MET A 56 27.16 12.11 -2.36
N VAL A 57 27.90 11.04 -2.00
CA VAL A 57 29.39 10.89 -2.05
C VAL A 57 30.11 11.58 -0.87
N LEU A 58 31.13 11.10 -0.14
CA LEU A 58 32.13 10.00 -0.14
C LEU A 58 32.41 9.70 1.38
N ALA A 59 32.97 8.58 1.82
CA ALA A 59 34.42 8.39 1.92
C ALA A 59 34.77 6.94 2.33
N ALA A 60 35.96 6.53 1.91
CA ALA A 60 36.56 5.20 2.00
C ALA A 60 37.82 5.20 2.88
N ALA A 61 38.13 4.05 3.49
CA ALA A 61 39.46 3.50 3.81
C ALA A 61 39.22 2.15 4.55
N ARG A 62 39.60 0.99 3.97
CA ARG A 62 40.83 0.19 4.24
C ARG A 62 40.86 -0.42 5.66
N ASP A 63 41.23 -1.66 5.96
CA ASP A 63 41.73 -2.89 5.33
C ASP A 63 41.27 -4.04 6.28
N GLY A 64 41.03 -5.29 5.92
CA GLY A 64 42.02 -6.34 5.69
C GLY A 64 41.61 -7.65 6.39
N ASN A 65 41.91 -8.78 5.75
CA ASN A 65 41.99 -10.17 6.23
C ASN A 65 40.77 -10.97 6.80
N ASP A 66 40.45 -12.02 6.04
CA ASP A 66 39.92 -13.36 6.40
C ASP A 66 41.06 -14.20 7.07
N PRO A 67 40.92 -15.50 7.46
CA PRO A 67 39.75 -16.40 7.47
C PRO A 67 39.67 -17.34 8.73
N ALA A 68 38.89 -18.42 8.60
CA ALA A 68 38.89 -19.69 9.36
C ALA A 68 37.95 -19.76 10.58
N GLN A 69 37.30 -20.86 10.98
CA GLN A 69 36.90 -22.19 10.46
C GLN A 69 36.13 -22.85 11.65
N GLY A 70 35.33 -23.90 11.39
CA GLY A 70 34.80 -24.81 12.43
C GLY A 70 33.26 -24.88 12.44
N THR A 71 32.56 -25.83 11.78
CA THR A 71 32.27 -27.25 12.15
C THR A 71 31.89 -27.41 13.64
N THR A 72 30.80 -28.02 14.08
CA THR A 72 30.12 -29.31 13.72
C THR A 72 28.69 -29.32 14.36
N ALA A 73 27.67 -29.89 13.71
CA ALA A 73 27.04 -31.22 13.96
C ALA A 73 26.20 -31.31 15.27
N GLU A 74 24.87 -31.45 15.18
CA GLU A 74 24.10 -32.72 15.41
C GLU A 74 23.63 -32.81 16.88
N ALA A 75 22.52 -33.43 17.29
CA ALA A 75 21.33 -34.01 16.70
C ALA A 75 20.38 -34.39 17.87
N THR A 76 19.09 -34.65 17.55
CA THR A 76 18.14 -35.57 18.25
C THR A 76 17.73 -35.20 19.71
N THR A 77 16.54 -35.49 20.26
CA THR A 77 15.50 -36.52 20.02
C THR A 77 14.21 -36.03 20.72
N ALA A 78 13.07 -35.97 20.00
CA ALA A 78 11.82 -36.70 20.26
C ALA A 78 11.58 -37.31 21.67
N SER A 79 10.40 -37.03 22.23
CA SER A 79 9.59 -37.98 22.98
C SER A 79 8.12 -37.53 22.94
N GLU A 80 7.29 -38.38 22.34
CA GLU A 80 5.83 -38.40 22.46
C GLU A 80 5.43 -39.02 23.81
N ALA A 81 4.25 -38.65 24.32
CA ALA A 81 3.40 -39.54 25.11
C ALA A 81 1.94 -39.07 25.02
N THR A 82 1.13 -39.93 24.42
CA THR A 82 -0.33 -39.95 24.35
C THR A 82 -0.96 -40.28 25.70
N THR A 83 -2.17 -39.76 25.94
CA THR A 83 -3.17 -40.48 26.76
C THR A 83 -4.57 -40.09 26.31
N GLU A 84 -5.44 -41.09 26.32
CA GLU A 84 -6.73 -41.19 25.65
C GLU A 84 -7.90 -40.49 26.37
N ALA A 85 -8.99 -40.41 25.62
CA ALA A 85 -10.26 -39.78 25.92
C ALA A 85 -11.24 -40.69 26.67
N THR A 86 -12.05 -40.10 27.57
CA THR A 86 -13.49 -40.34 27.83
C THR A 86 -13.89 -39.23 28.84
N THR A 87 -15.02 -38.51 28.85
CA THR A 87 -16.43 -38.81 28.56
C THR A 87 -17.19 -37.48 28.35
N ALA A 88 -18.38 -37.61 27.76
CA ALA A 88 -19.27 -36.59 27.22
C ALA A 88 -19.98 -35.64 28.21
N SER A 89 -20.56 -34.60 27.59
CA SER A 89 -21.81 -33.91 27.94
C SER A 89 -21.76 -32.81 28.99
N GLU A 90 -21.58 -31.57 28.51
CA GLU A 90 -22.42 -30.40 28.85
C GLU A 90 -22.02 -29.24 27.94
N ALA A 91 -22.73 -29.05 26.83
CA ALA A 91 -22.46 -27.97 25.89
C ALA A 91 -23.79 -27.42 25.38
N THR A 92 -24.34 -26.42 26.07
CA THR A 92 -25.22 -25.39 25.48
C THR A 92 -25.63 -24.34 26.51
N THR A 93 -24.72 -23.49 27.02
CA THR A 93 -25.13 -22.15 27.52
C THR A 93 -24.03 -21.10 27.69
N GLU A 94 -22.73 -21.45 27.69
CA GLU A 94 -21.68 -20.47 28.05
C GLU A 94 -21.03 -19.73 26.86
N THR A 95 -21.17 -20.22 25.63
CA THR A 95 -20.46 -19.66 24.46
C THR A 95 -21.01 -18.31 23.98
N THR A 96 -22.20 -17.92 24.41
CA THR A 96 -22.83 -16.65 23.95
C THR A 96 -22.37 -15.46 24.77
N THR A 97 -21.98 -15.66 26.03
CA THR A 97 -21.57 -14.58 26.94
C THR A 97 -20.11 -14.17 26.69
N GLU A 98 -19.22 -15.14 26.45
CA GLU A 98 -17.80 -14.85 26.13
C GLU A 98 -17.63 -14.14 24.77
N GLN A 99 -18.41 -14.51 23.73
CA GLN A 99 -18.36 -13.80 22.44
C GLN A 99 -18.87 -12.35 22.54
N HIS A 100 -19.75 -12.06 23.51
CA HIS A 100 -20.30 -10.72 23.71
C HIS A 100 -19.40 -9.84 24.59
N GLU A 101 -18.62 -10.43 25.51
CA GLU A 101 -17.60 -9.69 26.28
C GLU A 101 -16.30 -9.47 25.49
N GLU A 102 -15.90 -10.39 24.62
CA GLU A 102 -14.71 -10.20 23.76
C GLU A 102 -14.93 -9.11 22.70
N THR A 103 -16.18 -8.86 22.30
CA THR A 103 -16.54 -7.74 21.42
C THR A 103 -16.56 -6.38 22.13
N GLN A 104 -16.45 -6.36 23.47
CA GLN A 104 -16.55 -5.15 24.28
C GLN A 104 -15.19 -4.55 24.72
N SER A 105 -14.05 -5.20 24.45
CA SER A 105 -12.71 -4.68 24.84
C SER A 105 -11.76 -4.24 23.71
N MET A 106 -12.16 -4.31 22.44
CA MET A 106 -11.28 -4.03 21.30
C MET A 106 -10.75 -2.59 21.17
N GLY A 107 -11.19 -1.67 22.03
CA GLY A 107 -10.79 -0.26 22.00
C GLY A 107 -11.04 0.41 20.64
N GLU A 108 -10.64 1.67 20.52
CA GLU A 108 -10.61 2.34 19.23
C GLU A 108 -9.50 1.75 18.34
N TYR A 109 -9.79 1.50 17.05
CA TYR A 109 -8.76 1.05 16.09
C TYR A 109 -7.73 2.18 15.90
N LYS A 110 -6.47 1.98 16.31
CA LYS A 110 -5.39 2.99 16.21
C LYS A 110 -4.16 2.37 15.58
N ALA A 111 -4.13 2.37 14.25
CA ALA A 111 -3.10 1.72 13.45
C ALA A 111 -2.12 2.68 12.78
N PHE A 112 -0.98 2.19 12.35
CA PHE A 112 -0.09 2.91 11.43
C PHE A 112 0.45 1.99 10.34
N TRP A 113 0.70 2.54 9.15
CA TRP A 113 1.27 1.78 8.04
C TRP A 113 2.79 1.73 8.13
N PHE A 114 3.32 0.51 7.96
CA PHE A 114 4.73 0.20 7.79
C PHE A 114 4.94 -0.35 6.37
N SER A 115 5.40 0.51 5.48
CA SER A 115 5.49 0.34 4.04
C SER A 115 6.86 -0.15 3.56
N PHE A 116 6.99 -0.38 2.24
CA PHE A 116 8.27 -0.70 1.61
C PHE A 116 9.37 0.35 1.87
N TYR A 117 9.03 1.62 2.17
CA TYR A 117 10.00 2.67 2.54
C TYR A 117 10.70 2.37 3.88
N ASP A 118 10.00 1.70 4.79
CA ASP A 118 10.52 1.38 6.11
C ASP A 118 11.55 0.25 6.06
N TYR A 119 11.35 -0.73 5.18
CA TYR A 119 12.35 -1.76 4.92
C TYR A 119 13.59 -1.20 4.21
N ASP A 120 13.43 -0.22 3.31
CA ASP A 120 14.58 0.49 2.74
C ASP A 120 15.36 1.26 3.82
N SER A 121 14.64 1.91 4.75
CA SER A 121 15.24 2.58 5.91
C SER A 121 15.99 1.60 6.82
N TYR A 122 15.42 0.42 7.09
CA TYR A 122 16.11 -0.68 7.77
C TYR A 122 17.40 -1.07 7.06
N ARG A 123 17.34 -1.30 5.74
CA ARG A 123 18.49 -1.72 4.95
C ARG A 123 19.58 -0.67 4.84
N ALA A 124 19.21 0.61 4.92
CA ALA A 124 20.14 1.73 4.95
C ALA A 124 20.88 1.80 6.30
N LYS A 125 20.13 1.65 7.40
CA LYS A 125 20.63 1.66 8.79
C LYS A 125 21.51 0.45 9.12
N TYR A 126 21.06 -0.76 8.80
CA TYR A 126 21.76 -2.00 9.13
C TYR A 126 22.49 -2.56 7.92
N LYS A 127 23.83 -2.50 7.96
CA LYS A 127 24.68 -3.09 6.92
C LYS A 127 24.69 -4.62 7.01
N LYS A 128 24.82 -5.17 8.23
CA LYS A 128 24.61 -6.60 8.53
C LYS A 128 23.11 -6.85 8.73
N ARG A 129 22.46 -7.61 7.84
CA ARG A 129 21.00 -7.79 7.81
C ARG A 129 20.61 -9.17 8.35
N THR A 130 20.84 -9.37 9.65
CA THR A 130 20.53 -10.61 10.36
C THR A 130 19.11 -10.57 10.94
N ALA A 131 18.60 -11.74 11.32
CA ALA A 131 17.33 -11.89 12.06
C ALA A 131 17.31 -11.01 13.32
N ALA A 132 18.40 -11.05 14.12
CA ALA A 132 18.53 -10.26 15.34
C ALA A 132 18.43 -8.75 15.06
N ASN A 133 19.16 -8.23 14.07
CA ASN A 133 19.11 -6.81 13.72
C ASN A 133 17.72 -6.38 13.22
N PHE A 134 17.03 -7.26 12.47
CA PHE A 134 15.66 -6.99 12.06
C PHE A 134 14.69 -7.00 13.24
N ARG A 135 14.80 -7.96 14.17
CA ARG A 135 14.03 -8.00 15.42
C ARG A 135 14.23 -6.72 16.23
N THR A 136 15.47 -6.28 16.44
CA THR A 136 15.78 -5.03 17.14
C THR A 136 15.14 -3.82 16.44
N TYR A 137 15.26 -3.74 15.11
CA TYR A 137 14.67 -2.64 14.35
C TYR A 137 13.15 -2.60 14.51
N PHE A 138 12.48 -3.74 14.30
CA PHE A 138 11.03 -3.81 14.35
C PHE A 138 10.49 -3.67 15.78
N THR A 139 11.22 -4.12 16.81
CA THR A 139 10.88 -3.82 18.21
C THR A 139 10.87 -2.31 18.45
N GLY A 140 11.82 -1.57 17.88
CA GLY A 140 11.81 -0.11 17.91
C GLY A 140 10.61 0.52 17.19
N VAL A 141 10.13 -0.10 16.11
CA VAL A 141 8.90 0.30 15.39
C VAL A 141 7.69 0.17 16.30
N VAL A 142 7.49 -1.02 16.89
CA VAL A 142 6.35 -1.33 17.77
C VAL A 142 6.36 -0.45 19.03
N LYS A 143 7.51 -0.33 19.71
CA LYS A 143 7.65 0.56 20.87
C LYS A 143 7.34 2.01 20.54
N LYS A 144 7.79 2.51 19.37
CA LYS A 144 7.45 3.85 18.92
C LYS A 144 5.95 4.00 18.70
N GLY A 145 5.30 3.03 18.04
CA GLY A 145 3.84 2.98 17.89
C GLY A 145 3.10 3.05 19.23
N LYS A 146 3.44 2.17 20.20
CA LYS A 146 2.83 2.17 21.55
C LYS A 146 3.03 3.51 22.26
N SER A 147 4.23 4.10 22.17
CA SER A 147 4.52 5.39 22.82
C SER A 147 3.65 6.55 22.29
N LEU A 148 3.05 6.40 21.10
CA LEU A 148 2.09 7.34 20.50
C LEU A 148 0.62 6.98 20.79
N GLY A 149 0.34 5.86 21.46
CA GLY A 149 -1.01 5.38 21.75
C GLY A 149 -1.62 4.47 20.67
N MET A 150 -0.81 3.97 19.72
CA MET A 150 -1.25 3.01 18.71
C MET A 150 -1.35 1.60 19.31
N ASN A 151 -2.33 0.82 18.86
CA ASN A 151 -2.53 -0.58 19.26
C ASN A 151 -2.34 -1.57 18.09
N ARG A 152 -1.98 -1.07 16.90
CA ARG A 152 -1.89 -1.90 15.71
C ARG A 152 -0.86 -1.40 14.70
N VAL A 153 -0.22 -2.33 14.00
CA VAL A 153 0.68 -2.04 12.86
C VAL A 153 0.20 -2.78 11.61
N ILE A 154 0.14 -2.05 10.48
CA ILE A 154 -0.22 -2.60 9.17
C ILE A 154 1.08 -2.73 8.35
N VAL A 155 1.62 -3.94 8.24
CA VAL A 155 2.93 -4.19 7.63
C VAL A 155 2.80 -4.61 6.16
N GLN A 156 3.47 -3.91 5.26
CA GLN A 156 3.43 -4.26 3.84
C GLN A 156 4.25 -5.51 3.57
N VAL A 157 3.60 -6.65 3.38
CA VAL A 157 4.28 -7.93 3.14
C VAL A 157 4.37 -8.29 1.66
N ARG A 158 3.55 -7.64 0.82
CA ARG A 158 3.48 -7.92 -0.62
C ARG A 158 3.41 -6.64 -1.48
N PRO A 159 4.53 -5.92 -1.67
CA PRO A 159 4.52 -4.62 -2.34
C PRO A 159 4.52 -4.68 -3.89
N PHE A 160 5.26 -5.61 -4.52
CA PHE A 160 5.50 -5.64 -5.98
C PHE A 160 5.50 -7.06 -6.58
N GLY A 161 4.44 -7.84 -6.31
CA GLY A 161 4.38 -9.24 -6.78
C GLY A 161 5.52 -10.09 -6.25
N ASP A 162 5.96 -9.78 -5.04
CA ASP A 162 7.03 -10.38 -4.25
C ASP A 162 6.61 -10.46 -2.77
N ALA A 163 7.38 -11.14 -1.94
CA ALA A 163 7.02 -11.41 -0.54
C ALA A 163 8.14 -10.99 0.44
N ILE A 164 7.73 -10.44 1.58
CA ILE A 164 8.57 -10.18 2.76
C ILE A 164 8.36 -11.30 3.81
N TYR A 165 8.11 -12.51 3.31
CA TYR A 165 7.86 -13.74 4.06
C TYR A 165 8.23 -14.93 3.18
N LYS A 166 8.39 -16.12 3.76
CA LYS A 166 8.67 -17.33 2.99
C LYS A 166 7.44 -17.75 2.19
N SER A 167 7.51 -17.65 0.86
CA SER A 167 6.38 -17.93 -0.03
C SER A 167 6.69 -18.98 -1.09
N LYS A 168 5.73 -19.87 -1.34
CA LYS A 168 5.71 -20.81 -2.47
C LYS A 168 5.29 -20.13 -3.78
N TYR A 169 4.61 -18.99 -3.70
CA TYR A 169 3.99 -18.30 -4.84
C TYR A 169 4.78 -17.07 -5.32
N PHE A 170 5.39 -16.35 -4.38
CA PHE A 170 6.05 -15.07 -4.65
C PHE A 170 7.54 -15.12 -4.32
N PRO A 171 8.42 -14.52 -5.14
CA PRO A 171 9.83 -14.43 -4.81
C PRO A 171 10.05 -13.50 -3.63
N TRP A 172 11.14 -13.69 -2.90
CA TRP A 172 11.60 -12.74 -1.88
C TRP A 172 11.69 -11.32 -2.42
N SER A 173 11.24 -10.34 -1.65
CA SER A 173 11.24 -8.95 -2.06
C SER A 173 12.64 -8.34 -2.06
N LYS A 174 12.91 -7.47 -3.02
CA LYS A 174 14.14 -6.66 -3.03
C LYS A 174 14.22 -5.70 -1.83
N TYR A 175 13.09 -5.34 -1.22
CA TYR A 175 13.06 -4.38 -0.11
C TYR A 175 13.60 -4.96 1.19
N ILE A 176 13.61 -6.28 1.35
CA ILE A 176 14.25 -6.93 2.49
C ILE A 176 15.66 -7.43 2.15
N SER A 177 15.82 -8.07 1.00
CA SER A 177 17.08 -8.73 0.65
C SER A 177 18.01 -7.89 -0.19
N GLY A 178 17.56 -6.78 -0.77
CA GLY A 178 18.30 -5.95 -1.75
C GLY A 178 18.23 -6.44 -3.20
N LYS A 179 17.76 -7.67 -3.46
CA LYS A 179 17.60 -8.23 -4.81
C LYS A 179 16.42 -9.20 -4.83
N GLN A 180 15.45 -8.97 -5.71
CA GLN A 180 14.26 -9.82 -5.79
C GLN A 180 14.66 -11.30 -6.04
N GLY A 181 14.03 -12.21 -5.32
CA GLY A 181 14.30 -13.65 -5.35
C GLY A 181 15.44 -14.11 -4.44
N ARG A 182 16.25 -13.20 -3.87
CA ARG A 182 17.29 -13.55 -2.91
C ARG A 182 16.69 -13.76 -1.52
N ASN A 183 16.92 -14.93 -0.93
CA ASN A 183 16.57 -15.23 0.46
C ASN A 183 17.36 -14.29 1.41
N PRO A 184 16.70 -13.56 2.34
CA PRO A 184 17.39 -12.71 3.29
C PRO A 184 18.08 -13.47 4.44
N GLY A 185 17.90 -14.80 4.54
CA GLY A 185 18.49 -15.63 5.59
C GLY A 185 17.63 -15.76 6.86
N PHE A 186 16.45 -15.17 6.87
CA PHE A 186 15.47 -15.24 7.97
C PHE A 186 14.05 -15.00 7.42
N ASP A 187 13.01 -15.24 8.23
CA ASP A 187 11.64 -14.91 7.88
C ASP A 187 11.20 -13.59 8.56
N PRO A 188 11.07 -12.48 7.81
CA PRO A 188 10.74 -11.19 8.41
C PRO A 188 9.32 -11.14 8.97
N LEU A 189 8.33 -11.73 8.30
CA LEU A 189 6.94 -11.67 8.78
C LEU A 189 6.77 -12.46 10.07
N LYS A 190 7.44 -13.62 10.20
CA LYS A 190 7.47 -14.36 11.46
C LYS A 190 7.98 -13.49 12.61
N ILE A 191 9.12 -12.82 12.42
CA ILE A 191 9.68 -11.90 13.42
C ILE A 191 8.72 -10.74 13.73
N MET A 192 8.07 -10.16 12.71
CA MET A 192 7.16 -9.04 12.91
C MET A 192 5.94 -9.44 13.73
N VAL A 193 5.37 -10.63 13.48
CA VAL A 193 4.25 -11.17 14.25
C VAL A 193 4.63 -11.36 15.71
N GLU A 194 5.70 -12.13 15.97
CA GLU A 194 6.20 -12.38 17.33
C GLU A 194 6.45 -11.08 18.09
N VAL A 195 7.20 -10.15 17.50
CA VAL A 195 7.52 -8.87 18.15
C VAL A 195 6.27 -8.01 18.41
N ALA A 196 5.28 -8.02 17.51
CA ALA A 196 4.06 -7.25 17.70
C ALA A 196 3.26 -7.81 18.89
N HIS A 197 3.04 -9.12 18.92
CA HIS A 197 2.29 -9.81 19.97
C HIS A 197 3.00 -9.78 21.33
N ASP A 198 4.32 -9.97 21.39
CA ASP A 198 5.15 -9.83 22.60
C ASP A 198 5.06 -8.42 23.23
N ASN A 199 4.52 -7.45 22.48
CA ASN A 199 4.34 -6.08 22.91
C ASN A 199 2.87 -5.65 22.85
N ASP A 200 1.88 -6.55 22.96
CA ASP A 200 0.44 -6.26 22.96
C ASP A 200 -0.02 -5.41 21.76
N MET A 201 0.61 -5.60 20.59
CA MET A 201 0.28 -4.89 19.36
C MET A 201 -0.29 -5.85 18.34
N LYS A 202 -1.47 -5.52 17.83
CA LYS A 202 -2.09 -6.26 16.74
C LYS A 202 -1.32 -6.00 15.43
N ILE A 203 -1.25 -7.00 14.55
CA ILE A 203 -0.53 -6.91 13.28
C ILE A 203 -1.41 -7.33 12.10
N GLU A 204 -1.42 -6.51 11.05
CA GLU A 204 -2.12 -6.82 9.81
C GLU A 204 -1.14 -6.92 8.63
N ALA A 205 -1.26 -7.99 7.86
CA ALA A 205 -0.46 -8.21 6.67
C ALA A 205 -1.06 -7.46 5.47
N TRP A 206 -0.36 -6.41 5.02
CA TRP A 206 -0.74 -5.59 3.88
C TRP A 206 -0.24 -6.13 2.55
N VAL A 207 -1.19 -6.39 1.65
CA VAL A 207 -0.95 -6.87 0.29
C VAL A 207 -1.38 -5.85 -0.78
N ASN A 208 -0.50 -5.57 -1.74
CA ASN A 208 -0.89 -4.93 -2.99
C ASN A 208 -1.28 -6.02 -4.00
N PRO A 209 -2.53 -6.10 -4.50
CA PRO A 209 -3.03 -7.26 -5.25
C PRO A 209 -2.56 -7.35 -6.70
N TYR A 210 -2.35 -6.24 -7.41
CA TYR A 210 -2.12 -6.29 -8.86
C TYR A 210 -0.78 -5.72 -9.31
N ARG A 211 -0.10 -4.91 -8.50
CA ARG A 211 1.18 -4.32 -8.88
C ARG A 211 2.28 -5.38 -9.00
N VAL A 212 3.05 -5.33 -10.09
CA VAL A 212 4.25 -6.16 -10.30
C VAL A 212 5.51 -5.29 -10.37
N THR A 213 5.45 -4.14 -11.06
CA THR A 213 6.55 -3.18 -11.12
C THR A 213 6.02 -1.75 -11.13
N THR A 214 6.89 -0.79 -10.85
CA THR A 214 6.69 0.63 -11.16
C THR A 214 7.87 1.12 -12.00
N GLY A 215 7.60 1.94 -13.01
CA GLY A 215 8.65 2.56 -13.84
C GLY A 215 9.49 1.59 -14.68
N SER A 216 9.04 0.35 -14.87
CA SER A 216 9.67 -0.59 -15.80
C SER A 216 8.68 -1.61 -16.34
N THR A 217 8.79 -1.91 -17.64
CA THR A 217 8.07 -3.01 -18.30
C THR A 217 8.98 -4.19 -18.66
N ASN A 218 10.24 -4.18 -18.19
CA ASN A 218 11.22 -5.21 -18.54
C ASN A 218 11.09 -6.46 -17.66
N TYR A 219 10.39 -7.47 -18.16
CA TYR A 219 10.20 -8.76 -17.49
C TYR A 219 11.51 -9.50 -17.16
N LYS A 220 12.62 -9.25 -17.88
CA LYS A 220 13.91 -9.90 -17.61
C LYS A 220 14.54 -9.41 -16.30
N LYS A 221 14.17 -8.21 -15.81
CA LYS A 221 14.61 -7.66 -14.52
C LYS A 221 13.91 -8.30 -13.31
N LEU A 222 12.79 -9.00 -13.53
CA LEU A 222 12.14 -9.78 -12.47
C LEU A 222 12.94 -11.06 -12.19
N ALA A 223 12.89 -11.54 -10.95
CA ALA A 223 13.51 -12.81 -10.58
C ALA A 223 12.98 -13.97 -11.46
N LYS A 224 13.81 -14.98 -11.76
CA LYS A 224 13.41 -16.12 -12.62
C LYS A 224 12.18 -16.86 -12.08
N ASN A 225 12.05 -16.95 -10.75
CA ASN A 225 10.92 -17.57 -10.07
C ASN A 225 9.68 -16.65 -9.95
N ASN A 226 9.74 -15.38 -10.36
CA ASN A 226 8.60 -14.47 -10.32
C ASN A 226 7.48 -14.94 -11.28
N GLN A 227 6.26 -15.11 -10.76
CA GLN A 227 5.14 -15.64 -11.53
C GLN A 227 4.77 -14.76 -12.73
N ALA A 228 4.95 -13.44 -12.64
CA ALA A 228 4.71 -12.55 -13.76
C ALA A 228 5.66 -12.79 -14.93
N ARG A 229 6.94 -13.05 -14.64
CA ARG A 229 7.95 -13.42 -15.65
C ARG A 229 7.62 -14.77 -16.28
N LYS A 230 7.27 -15.78 -15.46
CA LYS A 230 6.87 -17.12 -15.93
C LYS A 230 5.65 -17.05 -16.86
N TRP A 231 4.63 -16.29 -16.48
CA TRP A 231 3.42 -16.16 -17.29
C TRP A 231 3.66 -15.41 -18.60
N HIS A 232 4.48 -14.36 -18.58
CA HIS A 232 4.81 -13.60 -19.79
C HIS A 232 5.56 -14.45 -20.83
N ALA A 233 6.43 -15.37 -20.38
CA ALA A 233 7.23 -16.22 -21.26
C ALA A 233 6.39 -17.21 -22.12
N LYS A 234 5.15 -17.52 -21.72
CA LYS A 234 4.28 -18.48 -22.42
C LYS A 234 3.11 -17.76 -23.11
N LYS A 235 2.89 -18.01 -24.40
CA LYS A 235 1.81 -17.37 -25.21
C LYS A 235 0.41 -17.55 -24.58
N SER A 236 0.13 -18.72 -24.02
CA SER A 236 -1.16 -19.05 -23.40
C SER A 236 -1.45 -18.26 -22.12
N THR A 237 -0.42 -17.89 -21.35
CA THR A 237 -0.56 -17.18 -20.07
C THR A 237 -0.11 -15.74 -20.10
N ARG A 238 0.48 -15.24 -21.21
CA ARG A 238 1.05 -13.88 -21.26
C ARG A 238 0.07 -12.77 -20.95
N ARG A 239 -1.24 -13.02 -21.11
CA ARG A 239 -2.32 -12.06 -20.80
C ARG A 239 -2.67 -12.00 -19.30
N ASN A 240 -2.07 -12.85 -18.47
CA ASN A 240 -2.16 -12.77 -17.01
C ASN A 240 -1.38 -11.58 -16.45
N VAL A 241 -0.41 -11.03 -17.21
CA VAL A 241 0.34 -9.83 -16.83
C VAL A 241 0.37 -8.86 -18.00
N LEU A 242 0.08 -7.60 -17.73
CA LEU A 242 -0.04 -6.56 -18.75
C LEU A 242 0.85 -5.38 -18.42
N SER A 243 1.45 -4.80 -19.45
CA SER A 243 2.12 -3.51 -19.36
C SER A 243 1.11 -2.38 -19.56
N TYR A 244 1.23 -1.33 -18.75
CA TYR A 244 0.48 -0.10 -18.93
C TYR A 244 1.18 1.05 -18.21
N GLY A 245 1.29 2.22 -18.86
CA GLY A 245 1.89 3.42 -18.26
C GLY A 245 3.31 3.17 -17.70
N GLY A 246 4.15 2.46 -18.46
CA GLY A 246 5.52 2.15 -18.05
C GLY A 246 5.66 1.13 -16.90
N SER A 247 4.59 0.47 -16.47
CA SER A 247 4.56 -0.47 -15.34
C SER A 247 3.93 -1.81 -15.71
N LEU A 248 4.17 -2.85 -14.91
CA LEU A 248 3.58 -4.18 -15.05
C LEU A 248 2.52 -4.43 -13.98
N TYR A 249 1.41 -5.04 -14.41
CA TYR A 249 0.28 -5.37 -13.55
C TYR A 249 -0.18 -6.80 -13.82
N TYR A 250 -0.55 -7.53 -12.76
CA TYR A 250 -1.40 -8.68 -12.91
C TYR A 250 -2.78 -8.26 -13.44
N ASN A 251 -3.32 -9.01 -14.40
CA ASN A 251 -4.59 -8.70 -15.05
C ASN A 251 -5.78 -9.18 -14.18
N PRO A 252 -6.59 -8.28 -13.59
CA PRO A 252 -7.67 -8.67 -12.66
C PRO A 252 -8.75 -9.56 -13.31
N SER A 253 -8.89 -9.49 -14.65
CA SER A 253 -9.86 -10.29 -15.40
C SER A 253 -9.54 -11.78 -15.48
N LYS A 254 -8.32 -12.19 -15.16
CA LYS A 254 -7.87 -13.57 -15.31
C LYS A 254 -8.10 -14.37 -14.02
N LYS A 255 -8.82 -15.48 -14.11
CA LYS A 255 -9.03 -16.40 -12.97
C LYS A 255 -7.71 -16.82 -12.33
N ALA A 256 -6.70 -17.19 -13.13
CA ALA A 256 -5.38 -17.58 -12.64
C ALA A 256 -4.67 -16.48 -11.82
N VAL A 257 -4.91 -15.20 -12.15
CA VAL A 257 -4.40 -14.07 -11.36
C VAL A 257 -5.09 -14.01 -10.01
N ARG A 258 -6.42 -14.09 -9.99
CA ARG A 258 -7.17 -14.08 -8.72
C ARG A 258 -6.79 -15.25 -7.83
N THR A 259 -6.64 -16.45 -8.40
CA THR A 259 -6.15 -17.64 -7.68
C THR A 259 -4.75 -17.44 -7.10
N LEU A 260 -3.80 -16.87 -7.87
CA LEU A 260 -2.46 -16.58 -7.34
C LEU A 260 -2.52 -15.64 -6.13
N ILE A 261 -3.36 -14.60 -6.21
CA ILE A 261 -3.50 -13.61 -5.13
C ILE A 261 -4.14 -14.25 -3.88
N THR A 262 -5.26 -14.97 -4.06
CA THR A 262 -5.95 -15.63 -2.94
C THR A 262 -5.09 -16.72 -2.30
N ASN A 263 -4.33 -17.47 -3.09
CA ASN A 263 -3.42 -18.48 -2.55
C ASN A 263 -2.27 -17.86 -1.73
N GLY A 264 -1.75 -16.69 -2.15
CA GLY A 264 -0.78 -15.95 -1.35
C GLY A 264 -1.34 -15.49 -0.01
N VAL A 265 -2.59 -15.01 0.01
CA VAL A 265 -3.25 -14.64 1.26
C VAL A 265 -3.57 -15.84 2.13
N LYS A 266 -4.03 -16.94 1.53
CA LYS A 266 -4.17 -18.22 2.22
C LYS A 266 -2.87 -18.65 2.88
N GLU A 267 -1.75 -18.57 2.15
CA GLU A 267 -0.42 -18.89 2.67
C GLU A 267 0.01 -17.98 3.84
N ILE A 268 -0.39 -16.71 3.84
CA ILE A 268 -0.14 -15.83 4.98
C ILE A 268 -0.95 -16.29 6.20
N VAL A 269 -2.27 -16.39 6.08
CA VAL A 269 -3.15 -16.71 7.21
C VAL A 269 -2.87 -18.11 7.77
N GLN A 270 -2.46 -19.06 6.93
CA GLN A 270 -2.15 -20.43 7.38
C GLN A 270 -0.83 -20.56 8.14
N ASN A 271 0.16 -19.70 7.88
CA ASN A 271 1.53 -19.89 8.38
C ASN A 271 1.97 -18.82 9.38
N TYR A 272 1.19 -17.76 9.56
CA TYR A 272 1.52 -16.63 10.43
C TYR A 272 0.27 -16.22 11.19
N ASP A 273 0.43 -16.04 12.51
CA ASP A 273 -0.63 -15.56 13.40
C ASP A 273 -0.85 -14.05 13.20
N VAL A 274 -1.49 -13.67 12.09
CA VAL A 274 -1.79 -12.28 11.76
C VAL A 274 -3.21 -11.94 12.20
N ASP A 275 -3.41 -10.79 12.83
CA ASP A 275 -4.75 -10.34 13.27
C ASP A 275 -5.62 -9.81 12.10
N GLY A 276 -5.02 -9.62 10.93
CA GLY A 276 -5.76 -9.18 9.76
C GLY A 276 -4.99 -9.21 8.45
N ILE A 277 -5.75 -9.19 7.36
CA ILE A 277 -5.28 -8.95 6.01
C ILE A 277 -5.77 -7.57 5.57
N HIS A 278 -4.82 -6.73 5.18
CA HIS A 278 -5.09 -5.39 4.68
C HIS A 278 -4.80 -5.31 3.18
N MET A 279 -5.69 -4.69 2.42
CA MET A 279 -5.43 -4.37 1.01
C MET A 279 -5.54 -2.87 0.80
N ASP A 280 -4.68 -2.31 -0.06
CA ASP A 280 -4.66 -0.88 -0.33
C ASP A 280 -5.40 -0.53 -1.64
N ASP A 281 -5.31 0.72 -2.09
CA ASP A 281 -6.11 1.33 -3.16
C ASP A 281 -5.73 0.92 -4.60
N TYR A 282 -4.76 0.03 -4.76
CA TYR A 282 -4.24 -0.36 -6.08
C TYR A 282 -5.09 -1.45 -6.74
N PHE A 283 -6.11 -1.01 -7.48
CA PHE A 283 -6.96 -1.85 -8.31
C PHE A 283 -6.49 -1.87 -9.78
N TYR A 284 -7.31 -1.39 -10.70
CA TYR A 284 -6.93 -1.16 -12.09
C TYR A 284 -6.14 0.16 -12.23
N PRO A 285 -5.23 0.26 -13.23
CA PRO A 285 -4.63 1.54 -13.57
C PRO A 285 -5.67 2.53 -14.11
N SER A 286 -5.33 3.81 -14.10
CA SER A 286 -6.20 4.89 -14.62
C SER A 286 -6.15 5.00 -16.14
N PHE A 287 -7.30 5.26 -16.75
CA PHE A 287 -7.51 5.36 -18.19
C PHE A 287 -8.02 6.74 -18.58
N THR A 288 -8.07 7.00 -19.89
CA THR A 288 -8.70 8.19 -20.45
C THR A 288 -9.93 7.80 -21.26
N LYS A 289 -10.82 8.77 -21.55
CA LYS A 289 -11.95 8.57 -22.46
C LYS A 289 -11.53 7.96 -23.80
N ARG A 290 -10.32 8.31 -24.29
CA ARG A 290 -9.76 7.83 -25.57
C ARG A 290 -9.36 6.36 -25.54
N ASN A 291 -8.78 5.87 -24.45
CA ASN A 291 -8.18 4.52 -24.42
C ASN A 291 -8.96 3.49 -23.59
N VAL A 292 -9.90 3.90 -22.73
CA VAL A 292 -10.52 3.02 -21.74
C VAL A 292 -11.17 1.77 -22.33
N LYS A 293 -11.71 1.87 -23.55
CA LYS A 293 -12.38 0.77 -24.29
C LYS A 293 -11.43 -0.12 -25.11
N LYS A 294 -10.15 0.25 -25.25
CA LYS A 294 -9.18 -0.41 -26.14
C LYS A 294 -7.95 -0.94 -25.38
N ALA A 295 -7.61 -0.33 -24.26
CA ALA A 295 -6.41 -0.64 -23.49
C ALA A 295 -6.60 -1.81 -22.51
N PHE A 296 -5.46 -2.31 -22.02
CA PHE A 296 -5.37 -3.27 -20.92
C PHE A 296 -6.17 -4.55 -21.19
N ASP A 297 -7.26 -4.82 -20.48
CA ASP A 297 -8.09 -6.03 -20.54
C ASP A 297 -9.29 -5.94 -21.51
N ALA A 298 -9.31 -4.95 -22.41
CA ALA A 298 -10.37 -4.81 -23.42
C ALA A 298 -10.55 -6.07 -24.29
N LYS A 299 -9.46 -6.81 -24.55
CA LYS A 299 -9.51 -8.08 -25.29
C LYS A 299 -10.29 -9.15 -24.54
N GLU A 300 -10.11 -9.27 -23.23
CA GLU A 300 -10.86 -10.21 -22.39
C GLU A 300 -12.31 -9.78 -22.25
N TYR A 301 -12.57 -8.48 -22.09
CA TYR A 301 -13.92 -7.93 -22.08
C TYR A 301 -14.68 -8.26 -23.38
N ASN A 302 -14.09 -8.05 -24.56
CA ASN A 302 -14.76 -8.29 -25.84
C ASN A 302 -15.18 -9.75 -26.06
N LYS A 303 -14.51 -10.70 -25.39
CA LYS A 303 -14.85 -12.13 -25.43
C LYS A 303 -15.78 -12.57 -24.29
N SER A 304 -16.05 -11.69 -23.33
CA SER A 304 -16.79 -12.01 -22.10
C SER A 304 -18.30 -12.07 -22.33
N SER A 305 -19.01 -12.73 -21.41
CA SER A 305 -20.47 -12.69 -21.34
C SER A 305 -21.02 -11.27 -21.09
N TYR A 306 -20.25 -10.38 -20.47
CA TYR A 306 -20.65 -8.98 -20.27
C TYR A 306 -20.82 -8.26 -21.59
N LYS A 307 -19.88 -8.43 -22.53
CA LYS A 307 -19.99 -7.84 -23.87
C LYS A 307 -21.16 -8.43 -24.64
N LYS A 308 -21.36 -9.76 -24.59
CA LYS A 308 -22.50 -10.46 -25.22
C LYS A 308 -23.85 -9.92 -24.69
N LYS A 309 -23.94 -9.67 -23.39
CA LYS A 309 -25.12 -9.07 -22.71
C LYS A 309 -25.17 -7.54 -22.79
N LYS A 310 -24.43 -6.92 -23.72
CA LYS A 310 -24.35 -5.46 -23.93
C LYS A 310 -23.99 -4.63 -22.66
N LYS A 311 -23.38 -5.24 -21.63
CA LYS A 311 -22.90 -4.54 -20.42
C LYS A 311 -21.57 -3.85 -20.74
N SER A 312 -21.36 -2.66 -20.16
CA SER A 312 -20.17 -1.85 -20.41
C SER A 312 -18.87 -2.50 -19.89
N ILE A 313 -17.72 -2.11 -20.47
CA ILE A 313 -16.40 -2.51 -19.96
C ILE A 313 -16.16 -2.03 -18.52
N TYR A 314 -16.78 -0.91 -18.11
CA TYR A 314 -16.68 -0.39 -16.75
C TYR A 314 -17.36 -1.32 -15.74
N THR A 315 -18.55 -1.81 -16.09
CA THR A 315 -19.29 -2.82 -15.32
C THR A 315 -18.50 -4.12 -15.24
N TYR A 316 -17.89 -4.54 -16.35
CA TYR A 316 -17.03 -5.73 -16.40
C TYR A 316 -15.84 -5.62 -15.44
N ARG A 317 -15.09 -4.50 -15.48
CA ARG A 317 -13.93 -4.26 -14.61
C ARG A 317 -14.32 -4.21 -13.13
N ARG A 318 -15.41 -3.51 -12.79
CA ARG A 318 -15.99 -3.52 -11.43
C ARG A 318 -16.29 -4.94 -10.95
N ALA A 319 -16.87 -5.76 -11.81
CA ALA A 319 -17.14 -7.16 -11.47
C ALA A 319 -15.86 -7.99 -11.24
N GLN A 320 -14.76 -7.72 -11.96
CA GLN A 320 -13.49 -8.40 -11.73
C GLN A 320 -12.90 -8.03 -10.36
N VAL A 321 -12.94 -6.74 -9.99
CA VAL A 321 -12.50 -6.29 -8.67
C VAL A 321 -13.36 -6.91 -7.57
N ASN A 322 -14.68 -6.81 -7.69
CA ASN A 322 -15.63 -7.37 -6.73
C ASN A 322 -15.45 -8.89 -6.55
N THR A 323 -15.11 -9.60 -7.63
CA THR A 323 -14.83 -11.04 -7.57
C THR A 323 -13.60 -11.32 -6.73
N LEU A 324 -12.50 -10.59 -6.92
CA LEU A 324 -11.30 -10.78 -6.09
C LEU A 324 -11.61 -10.46 -4.63
N VAL A 325 -12.24 -9.31 -4.34
CA VAL A 325 -12.53 -8.88 -2.96
C VAL A 325 -13.36 -9.93 -2.21
N LYS A 326 -14.45 -10.42 -2.83
CA LYS A 326 -15.27 -11.49 -2.23
C LYS A 326 -14.49 -12.80 -2.05
N GLN A 327 -13.63 -13.17 -3.02
CA GLN A 327 -12.79 -14.35 -2.90
C GLN A 327 -11.75 -14.23 -1.79
N MET A 328 -11.16 -13.05 -1.60
CA MET A 328 -10.22 -12.75 -0.54
C MET A 328 -10.89 -12.89 0.83
N LYS A 329 -12.04 -12.24 1.04
CA LYS A 329 -12.85 -12.38 2.26
C LYS A 329 -13.13 -13.84 2.57
N LYS A 330 -13.68 -14.59 1.59
CA LYS A 330 -13.98 -16.02 1.77
C LYS A 330 -12.73 -16.82 2.12
N THR A 331 -11.61 -16.55 1.46
CA THR A 331 -10.35 -17.27 1.68
C THR A 331 -9.82 -17.06 3.08
N VAL A 332 -9.76 -15.80 3.54
CA VAL A 332 -9.32 -15.46 4.91
C VAL A 332 -10.20 -16.18 5.92
N LYS A 333 -11.52 -15.97 5.86
CA LYS A 333 -12.47 -16.55 6.82
C LYS A 333 -12.56 -18.08 6.77
N SER A 334 -12.17 -18.71 5.66
CA SER A 334 -12.12 -20.18 5.56
C SER A 334 -10.87 -20.81 6.19
N VAL A 335 -9.83 -20.01 6.43
CA VAL A 335 -8.63 -20.46 7.14
C VAL A 335 -8.78 -20.13 8.62
N ASP A 336 -9.15 -18.88 8.90
CA ASP A 336 -9.34 -18.39 10.27
C ASP A 336 -10.48 -17.34 10.28
N PRO A 337 -11.61 -17.61 10.95
CA PRO A 337 -12.74 -16.69 11.04
C PRO A 337 -12.42 -15.41 11.85
N ASN A 338 -11.45 -15.45 12.76
CA ASN A 338 -11.07 -14.34 13.64
C ASN A 338 -10.18 -13.31 12.92
N VAL A 339 -9.44 -13.74 11.89
CA VAL A 339 -8.60 -12.83 11.09
C VAL A 339 -9.45 -11.86 10.29
N SER A 340 -9.27 -10.56 10.54
CA SER A 340 -10.01 -9.50 9.84
C SER A 340 -9.56 -9.36 8.37
N TYR A 341 -10.46 -8.94 7.48
CA TYR A 341 -10.12 -8.54 6.12
C TYR A 341 -10.65 -7.15 5.80
N GLY A 342 -9.75 -6.20 5.59
CA GLY A 342 -10.13 -4.83 5.27
C GLY A 342 -9.38 -4.24 4.08
N ILE A 343 -9.93 -3.12 3.61
CA ILE A 343 -9.40 -2.41 2.45
C ILE A 343 -9.27 -0.92 2.77
N SER A 344 -8.13 -0.33 2.44
CA SER A 344 -7.89 1.11 2.41
C SER A 344 -8.00 1.65 0.97
N PRO A 345 -9.18 2.11 0.53
CA PRO A 345 -9.32 2.70 -0.80
C PRO A 345 -8.94 4.19 -0.80
N ALA A 346 -8.72 4.76 -2.00
CA ALA A 346 -8.57 6.21 -2.15
C ALA A 346 -9.77 6.97 -1.56
N GLY A 347 -9.54 8.05 -0.81
CA GLY A 347 -10.59 8.74 -0.07
C GLY A 347 -11.63 9.48 -0.91
N ASN A 348 -11.41 9.67 -2.21
CA ASN A 348 -12.42 10.31 -3.08
C ASN A 348 -13.34 9.25 -3.72
N ILE A 349 -14.58 9.16 -3.23
CA ILE A 349 -15.60 8.21 -3.71
C ILE A 349 -15.91 8.37 -5.21
N ASP A 350 -15.86 9.58 -5.75
CA ASP A 350 -16.13 9.82 -7.18
C ASP A 350 -15.03 9.21 -8.05
N ASN A 351 -13.78 9.27 -7.58
CA ASN A 351 -12.66 8.60 -8.24
C ASN A 351 -12.81 7.07 -8.18
N LEU A 352 -13.22 6.52 -7.03
CA LEU A 352 -13.42 5.08 -6.86
C LEU A 352 -14.48 4.52 -7.82
N THR A 353 -15.59 5.25 -7.96
CA THR A 353 -16.74 4.84 -8.79
C THR A 353 -16.63 5.29 -10.25
N SER A 354 -15.58 6.04 -10.59
CA SER A 354 -15.30 6.56 -11.92
C SER A 354 -15.34 5.49 -13.02
N LYS A 355 -15.62 5.92 -14.26
CA LYS A 355 -15.51 5.07 -15.46
C LYS A 355 -14.05 4.88 -15.89
N TYR A 356 -13.11 5.61 -15.29
CA TYR A 356 -11.73 5.72 -15.77
C TYR A 356 -10.68 5.24 -14.77
N SER A 357 -11.00 5.16 -13.48
CA SER A 357 -10.03 4.87 -12.42
C SER A 357 -10.62 3.88 -11.43
N TYR A 358 -9.76 3.08 -10.78
CA TYR A 358 -10.03 2.12 -9.70
C TYR A 358 -11.05 1.01 -9.99
N TYR A 359 -12.24 1.35 -10.51
CA TYR A 359 -13.35 0.44 -10.78
C TYR A 359 -13.82 -0.26 -9.51
N VAL A 360 -13.98 0.54 -8.46
CA VAL A 360 -14.41 0.09 -7.15
C VAL A 360 -15.90 0.36 -6.99
N ASP A 361 -16.62 -0.64 -6.49
CA ASP A 361 -18.05 -0.55 -6.20
C ASP A 361 -18.24 -0.38 -4.69
N ILE A 362 -17.83 0.77 -4.18
CA ILE A 362 -17.67 0.98 -2.74
C ILE A 362 -18.98 0.85 -1.97
N TYR A 363 -20.09 1.30 -2.55
CA TYR A 363 -21.41 1.17 -1.94
C TYR A 363 -21.83 -0.29 -1.80
N LYS A 364 -21.42 -1.16 -2.73
CA LYS A 364 -21.67 -2.59 -2.61
C LYS A 364 -20.89 -3.19 -1.44
N TRP A 365 -19.64 -2.78 -1.25
CA TRP A 365 -18.79 -3.30 -0.18
C TRP A 365 -19.27 -2.83 1.19
N LEU A 366 -19.63 -1.55 1.32
CA LEU A 366 -20.12 -0.97 2.58
C LEU A 366 -21.49 -1.51 3.03
N ASN A 367 -22.26 -2.15 2.14
CA ASN A 367 -23.60 -2.67 2.45
C ASN A 367 -23.66 -4.20 2.58
N SER A 368 -22.52 -4.89 2.55
CA SER A 368 -22.46 -6.35 2.64
C SER A 368 -21.17 -6.83 3.30
N THR A 369 -21.31 -7.68 4.32
CA THR A 369 -20.23 -8.36 5.03
C THR A 369 -19.50 -9.41 4.16
N GLU A 370 -20.04 -9.73 2.97
CA GLU A 370 -19.41 -10.67 2.04
C GLU A 370 -18.12 -10.13 1.40
N TYR A 371 -17.88 -8.82 1.47
CA TYR A 371 -16.75 -8.17 0.81
C TYR A 371 -15.60 -7.87 1.76
N VAL A 372 -15.87 -7.29 2.92
CA VAL A 372 -14.86 -6.78 3.86
C VAL A 372 -15.43 -6.75 5.29
N ASP A 373 -14.56 -6.81 6.30
CA ASP A 373 -14.87 -6.47 7.70
C ASP A 373 -14.83 -4.96 7.94
N TYR A 374 -13.88 -4.27 7.30
CA TYR A 374 -13.72 -2.82 7.44
C TYR A 374 -13.28 -2.14 6.14
N ILE A 375 -13.55 -0.84 6.08
CA ILE A 375 -13.05 0.08 5.06
C ILE A 375 -12.31 1.25 5.74
N CYS A 376 -11.13 1.58 5.23
CA CYS A 376 -10.28 2.66 5.76
C CYS A 376 -9.91 3.68 4.66
N PRO A 377 -10.82 4.55 4.20
CA PRO A 377 -10.51 5.54 3.18
C PRO A 377 -9.31 6.42 3.52
N GLN A 378 -8.44 6.61 2.54
CA GLN A 378 -7.29 7.51 2.60
C GLN A 378 -7.74 8.98 2.47
N VAL A 379 -8.12 9.63 3.58
CA VAL A 379 -8.56 11.04 3.61
C VAL A 379 -7.35 11.96 3.81
N TYR A 380 -6.49 12.03 2.80
CA TYR A 380 -5.14 12.61 2.87
C TYR A 380 -5.06 14.11 2.53
N TRP A 381 -6.04 14.86 3.05
CA TRP A 381 -6.25 16.28 2.77
C TRP A 381 -6.50 17.06 4.06
N GLY A 382 -6.14 18.34 4.07
CA GLY A 382 -6.46 19.27 5.16
C GLY A 382 -7.91 19.78 5.13
N PHE A 383 -8.31 20.57 6.12
CA PHE A 383 -9.65 21.19 6.13
C PHE A 383 -9.77 22.32 5.10
N LYS A 384 -8.65 22.86 4.62
CA LYS A 384 -8.61 23.94 3.62
C LYS A 384 -8.35 23.47 2.18
N HIS A 385 -8.36 22.15 1.92
CA HIS A 385 -8.26 21.63 0.56
C HIS A 385 -9.37 22.20 -0.34
N PRO A 386 -9.12 22.59 -1.61
CA PRO A 386 -10.13 23.28 -2.41
C PRO A 386 -11.36 22.41 -2.72
N THR A 387 -11.15 21.12 -3.00
CA THR A 387 -12.20 20.20 -3.51
C THR A 387 -12.42 18.94 -2.68
N ALA A 388 -11.60 18.71 -1.65
CA ALA A 388 -11.53 17.44 -0.92
C ALA A 388 -11.20 17.70 0.56
N LYS A 389 -11.85 18.71 1.14
CA LYS A 389 -11.68 19.09 2.54
C LYS A 389 -11.90 17.88 3.44
N PHE A 390 -11.02 17.67 4.42
CA PHE A 390 -11.06 16.52 5.32
C PHE A 390 -12.48 16.24 5.84
N ASN A 391 -13.11 17.24 6.47
CA ASN A 391 -14.45 17.12 7.03
C ASN A 391 -15.49 16.68 5.99
N LYS A 392 -15.51 17.34 4.81
CA LYS A 392 -16.49 17.02 3.75
C LYS A 392 -16.29 15.63 3.17
N VAL A 393 -15.04 15.18 3.02
CA VAL A 393 -14.77 13.83 2.54
C VAL A 393 -15.15 12.80 3.60
N THR A 394 -14.79 13.02 4.87
CA THR A 394 -15.16 12.16 5.99
C THR A 394 -16.68 12.03 6.13
N ASP A 395 -17.43 13.13 6.06
CA ASP A 395 -18.91 13.12 6.11
C ASP A 395 -19.51 12.26 4.97
N ARG A 396 -18.91 12.31 3.77
CA ARG A 396 -19.37 11.49 2.64
C ARG A 396 -19.15 10.00 2.90
N TRP A 397 -18.05 9.62 3.53
CA TRP A 397 -17.78 8.23 3.91
C TRP A 397 -18.72 7.74 5.00
N ILE A 398 -18.95 8.55 6.03
CA ILE A 398 -19.93 8.24 7.09
C ILE A 398 -21.32 8.05 6.48
N LYS A 399 -21.73 8.94 5.56
CA LYS A 399 -23.00 8.82 4.83
C LYS A 399 -23.06 7.56 3.95
N ALA A 400 -21.93 7.11 3.40
CA ALA A 400 -21.88 5.89 2.59
C ALA A 400 -21.92 4.62 3.44
N ALA A 401 -21.37 4.65 4.66
CA ALA A 401 -21.30 3.52 5.60
C ALA A 401 -22.53 3.37 6.52
N LYS A 402 -23.67 3.97 6.15
CA LYS A 402 -24.89 4.03 6.98
C LYS A 402 -25.43 2.69 7.49
N SER A 403 -25.20 1.60 6.76
CA SER A 403 -25.69 0.28 7.16
C SER A 403 -25.01 -0.27 8.42
N LYS A 404 -23.86 0.31 8.82
CA LYS A 404 -23.01 -0.14 9.94
C LYS A 404 -22.56 -1.61 9.86
N LYS A 405 -22.79 -2.29 8.72
CA LYS A 405 -22.36 -3.68 8.50
C LYS A 405 -20.86 -3.84 8.36
N VAL A 406 -20.17 -2.76 8.04
CA VAL A 406 -18.73 -2.71 7.79
C VAL A 406 -18.17 -1.56 8.62
N LYS A 407 -17.10 -1.83 9.37
CA LYS A 407 -16.43 -0.81 10.19
C LYS A 407 -15.81 0.26 9.29
N LEU A 408 -15.94 1.52 9.69
CA LEU A 408 -15.36 2.66 8.96
C LEU A 408 -14.22 3.26 9.79
N TYR A 409 -13.01 3.11 9.28
CA TYR A 409 -11.82 3.79 9.80
C TYR A 409 -11.45 4.97 8.90
N ILE A 410 -10.62 5.90 9.37
CA ILE A 410 -10.12 6.99 8.53
C ILE A 410 -8.59 6.94 8.43
N GLY A 411 -8.10 6.85 7.20
CA GLY A 411 -6.69 7.01 6.88
C GLY A 411 -6.30 8.48 6.94
N ILE A 412 -5.30 8.81 7.76
CA ILE A 412 -4.80 10.16 8.00
C ILE A 412 -3.34 10.29 7.50
N ALA A 413 -3.07 11.34 6.74
CA ALA A 413 -1.77 11.60 6.12
C ALA A 413 -0.82 12.41 7.02
N VAL A 414 -0.03 11.72 7.85
CA VAL A 414 0.99 12.35 8.71
C VAL A 414 2.05 13.07 7.87
N TYR A 415 2.42 12.51 6.72
CA TYR A 415 3.40 13.09 5.79
C TYR A 415 3.08 14.53 5.33
N ARG A 416 1.79 14.92 5.36
CA ARG A 416 1.34 16.28 5.02
C ARG A 416 1.83 17.32 6.03
N ALA A 417 2.04 16.92 7.29
CA ALA A 417 2.61 17.79 8.32
C ALA A 417 4.14 17.94 8.22
N GLY A 418 4.80 17.16 7.36
CA GLY A 418 6.25 17.21 7.14
C GLY A 418 6.63 17.83 5.80
N HIS A 419 6.57 17.03 4.73
CA HIS A 419 7.28 17.33 3.48
C HIS A 419 6.43 17.39 2.21
N ASN A 420 5.10 17.22 2.29
CA ASN A 420 4.19 17.36 1.13
C ASN A 420 2.96 18.19 1.51
N VAL A 421 3.21 19.41 1.97
CA VAL A 421 2.20 20.34 2.46
C VAL A 421 1.26 20.77 1.34
N GLY A 422 -0.01 20.31 1.35
CA GLY A 422 -1.18 20.84 0.61
C GLY A 422 -1.12 21.05 -0.92
N GLN A 423 -2.30 21.09 -1.56
CA GLN A 423 -2.43 21.34 -3.01
C GLN A 423 -2.42 22.83 -3.36
N ASN A 424 -3.07 23.69 -2.56
CA ASN A 424 -3.20 25.14 -2.82
C ASN A 424 -2.54 25.99 -1.71
N ARG A 425 -2.54 27.32 -1.88
CA ARG A 425 -1.96 28.26 -0.89
C ARG A 425 -2.60 28.12 0.50
N ALA A 426 -3.92 27.95 0.56
CA ALA A 426 -4.65 27.91 1.83
C ALA A 426 -4.34 26.64 2.64
N GLU A 427 -4.35 25.48 1.99
CA GLU A 427 -4.01 24.20 2.61
C GLU A 427 -2.50 24.11 2.93
N ARG A 428 -1.64 24.66 2.06
CA ARG A 428 -0.22 24.83 2.39
C ARG A 428 -0.01 25.63 3.67
N LYS A 429 -0.73 26.74 3.82
CA LYS A 429 -0.67 27.57 5.02
C LYS A 429 -1.17 26.77 6.23
N GLU A 430 -2.30 26.07 6.12
CA GLU A 430 -2.83 25.21 7.18
C GLU A 430 -1.79 24.21 7.69
N TRP A 431 -1.22 23.36 6.83
CA TRP A 431 -0.26 22.35 7.26
C TRP A 431 1.05 22.92 7.81
N LYS A 432 1.49 24.08 7.31
CA LYS A 432 2.73 24.72 7.77
C LYS A 432 2.59 25.45 9.11
N SER A 433 1.45 26.09 9.36
CA SER A 433 1.29 26.98 10.51
C SER A 433 0.49 26.38 11.67
N ASP A 434 -0.35 25.37 11.40
CA ASP A 434 -1.22 24.78 12.42
C ASP A 434 -0.74 23.37 12.77
N THR A 435 0.01 23.26 13.87
CA THR A 435 0.50 21.98 14.39
C THR A 435 -0.64 21.07 14.89
N LYS A 436 -1.86 21.59 15.04
CA LYS A 436 -3.00 20.84 15.57
C LYS A 436 -3.84 20.17 14.47
N VAL A 437 -3.48 20.25 13.19
CA VAL A 437 -4.30 19.69 12.09
C VAL A 437 -4.58 18.19 12.28
N LEU A 438 -3.57 17.37 12.57
CA LEU A 438 -3.75 15.92 12.82
C LEU A 438 -4.68 15.66 14.02
N LYS A 439 -4.48 16.40 15.11
CA LYS A 439 -5.34 16.34 16.30
C LYS A 439 -6.79 16.69 15.96
N LYS A 440 -7.02 17.77 15.21
CA LYS A 440 -8.35 18.23 14.78
C LYS A 440 -9.03 17.20 13.87
N GLN A 441 -8.28 16.51 13.00
CA GLN A 441 -8.81 15.45 12.15
C GLN A 441 -9.35 14.27 12.97
N VAL A 442 -8.58 13.79 13.96
CA VAL A 442 -9.02 12.74 14.88
C VAL A 442 -10.25 13.18 15.67
N GLN A 443 -10.21 14.37 16.28
CA GLN A 443 -11.34 14.92 17.05
C GLN A 443 -12.60 15.05 16.20
N TYR A 444 -12.48 15.54 14.96
CA TYR A 444 -13.61 15.65 14.04
C TYR A 444 -14.23 14.28 13.75
N ALA A 445 -13.42 13.30 13.40
CA ALA A 445 -13.90 11.97 13.05
C ALA A 445 -14.51 11.23 14.26
N ARG A 446 -13.92 11.36 15.46
CA ARG A 446 -14.49 10.82 16.71
C ARG A 446 -15.84 11.44 17.05
N LYS A 447 -15.96 12.78 16.93
CA LYS A 447 -17.23 13.48 17.13
C LYS A 447 -18.34 12.95 16.21
N ASN A 448 -17.97 12.41 15.04
CA ASN A 448 -18.91 11.83 14.09
C ASN A 448 -18.92 10.29 14.12
N HIS A 449 -18.50 9.66 15.22
CA HIS A 449 -18.61 8.23 15.50
C HIS A 449 -17.94 7.30 14.45
N VAL A 450 -16.77 7.70 13.93
CA VAL A 450 -15.89 6.80 13.16
C VAL A 450 -15.29 5.74 14.09
N ASP A 451 -15.13 4.50 13.61
CA ASP A 451 -14.69 3.35 14.42
C ASP A 451 -13.17 3.32 14.72
N GLY A 452 -12.39 4.25 14.14
CA GLY A 452 -10.96 4.41 14.39
C GLY A 452 -10.15 4.97 13.20
N PHE A 453 -8.83 4.80 13.27
CA PHE A 453 -7.85 5.53 12.48
C PHE A 453 -6.67 4.67 12.04
N ALA A 454 -6.14 4.98 10.87
CA ALA A 454 -4.84 4.51 10.43
C ALA A 454 -3.98 5.68 9.96
N PHE A 455 -2.71 5.73 10.37
CA PHE A 455 -1.82 6.87 10.14
C PHE A 455 -0.73 6.53 9.13
N PHE A 456 -0.70 7.27 8.01
CA PHE A 456 0.30 7.10 6.95
C PHE A 456 1.38 8.19 7.06
N ASP A 457 2.63 7.85 7.38
CA ASP A 457 3.19 6.51 7.67
C ASP A 457 4.15 6.49 8.86
N TYR A 458 4.78 5.34 9.12
CA TYR A 458 5.75 5.17 10.21
C TYR A 458 6.95 6.15 10.13
N GLN A 459 7.48 6.44 8.94
CA GLN A 459 8.60 7.38 8.82
C GLN A 459 8.18 8.78 9.30
N ASP A 460 6.99 9.22 8.91
CA ASP A 460 6.47 10.52 9.32
C ASP A 460 5.99 10.55 10.77
N LEU A 461 5.62 9.42 11.38
CA LEU A 461 5.34 9.35 12.82
C LEU A 461 6.60 9.52 13.70
N LYS A 462 7.79 9.32 13.14
CA LYS A 462 9.07 9.50 13.85
C LYS A 462 9.93 10.63 13.30
N SER A 463 9.51 11.30 12.23
CA SER A 463 10.29 12.37 11.61
C SER A 463 10.37 13.60 12.49
N LYS A 464 11.50 14.32 12.41
CA LYS A 464 11.65 15.63 13.04
C LYS A 464 10.73 16.68 12.42
N THR A 465 10.48 16.58 11.10
CA THR A 465 9.72 17.59 10.34
C THR A 465 8.23 17.62 10.71
N SER A 466 7.69 16.52 11.20
CA SER A 466 6.29 16.36 11.61
C SER A 466 6.14 16.28 13.14
N ALA A 467 7.23 16.39 13.90
CA ALA A 467 7.27 16.06 15.32
C ALA A 467 6.28 16.88 16.16
N GLU A 468 6.17 18.20 15.91
CA GLU A 468 5.23 19.07 16.63
C GLU A 468 3.78 18.62 16.42
N ALA A 469 3.41 18.30 15.17
CA ALA A 469 2.07 17.85 14.85
C ALA A 469 1.78 16.44 15.41
N VAL A 470 2.78 15.55 15.39
CA VAL A 470 2.67 14.21 16.00
C VAL A 470 2.56 14.30 17.52
N ASN A 471 3.24 15.25 18.16
CA ASN A 471 3.10 15.51 19.60
C ASN A 471 1.68 15.98 19.93
N GLN A 472 1.08 16.87 19.12
CA GLN A 472 -0.32 17.25 19.28
C GLN A 472 -1.27 16.05 19.06
N LEU A 473 -1.01 15.23 18.04
CA LEU A 473 -1.78 14.00 17.78
C LEU A 473 -1.75 13.04 18.98
N LYS A 474 -0.58 12.83 19.59
CA LYS A 474 -0.42 11.95 20.76
C LYS A 474 -1.35 12.34 21.92
N THR A 475 -1.59 13.64 22.13
CA THR A 475 -2.48 14.13 23.21
C THR A 475 -3.95 13.74 23.06
N VAL A 476 -4.35 13.21 21.91
CA VAL A 476 -5.71 12.68 21.71
C VAL A 476 -5.74 11.18 21.51
N LEU A 477 -4.61 10.52 21.21
CA LEU A 477 -4.60 9.06 21.02
C LEU A 477 -4.37 8.28 22.33
N LYS A 478 -3.70 8.91 23.29
CA LYS A 478 -3.67 8.50 24.69
C LYS A 478 -4.73 9.27 25.45
#